data_AF-A0A1G0K6E2-F1
#
_entry.id   AF-A0A1G0K6E2-F1
#
_cell.length_a   1.000
_cell.length_b   1.000
_cell.length_c   1.000
_cell.angle_alpha   90.00
_cell.angle_beta   90.00
_cell.angle_gamma   90.00
#
_symmetry.space_group_name_H-M   'P 1'
#
loop_
_entity.id
_entity.type
_entity.pdbx_description
1 polymer ?
#
loop_
_entity_poly.entity_id
_entity_poly.type
_entity_poly.pdbx_seq_one_letter_code
_entity_poly.pdbx_strand_id
1 'polypeptide(L)'
;MPAAVATAAAPGLDDGNRVFEHWCLPCHAAGPGHPGTNRLAERLGTENSVLLDRENLNEAYVQTVVRNGFQMMPPFRPTEISDRELEALATFVVSGGGRRTAQGAKL
;
A
#
# COMPACT_ATOMS: atom_id res chain seq x y z
N MET A 1 14.12 -4.25 36.71
CA MET A 1 14.42 -4.40 35.26
C MET A 1 13.09 -4.39 34.52
N PRO A 2 12.89 -3.49 33.55
CA PRO A 2 11.57 -3.04 33.09
C PRO A 2 10.87 -4.06 32.18
N ALA A 3 9.53 -4.04 32.21
CA ALA A 3 8.64 -4.79 31.33
C ALA A 3 8.65 -4.19 29.92
N ALA A 4 8.79 -5.04 28.91
CA ALA A 4 8.70 -4.65 27.51
C ALA A 4 7.27 -4.23 27.16
N VAL A 5 7.11 -2.99 26.69
CA VAL A 5 5.87 -2.49 26.12
C VAL A 5 5.74 -3.10 24.74
N ALA A 6 4.79 -4.02 24.55
CA ALA A 6 4.40 -4.47 23.23
C ALA A 6 3.70 -3.30 22.51
N THR A 7 4.31 -2.79 21.44
CA THR A 7 3.63 -1.91 20.49
C THR A 7 2.51 -2.73 19.86
N ALA A 8 1.26 -2.42 20.23
CA ALA A 8 0.11 -2.88 19.48
C ALA A 8 0.21 -2.32 18.06
N ALA A 9 0.22 -3.19 17.05
CA ALA A 9 0.06 -2.78 15.66
C ALA A 9 -1.24 -1.97 15.56
N ALA A 10 -1.20 -0.84 14.85
CA ALA A 10 -2.37 -0.01 14.66
C ALA A 10 -3.51 -0.89 14.12
N PRO A 11 -4.69 -0.93 14.78
CA PRO A 11 -5.80 -1.74 14.32
C PRO A 11 -6.18 -1.31 12.90
N GLY A 12 -5.95 -2.17 11.91
CA GLY A 12 -6.23 -1.91 10.49
C GLY A 12 -5.08 -2.24 9.52
N LEU A 13 -3.84 -2.41 9.99
CA LEU A 13 -2.72 -2.73 9.08
C LEU A 13 -2.82 -4.14 8.46
N ASP A 14 -3.29 -5.13 9.20
CA ASP A 14 -3.47 -6.50 8.68
C ASP A 14 -4.59 -6.57 7.63
N ASP A 15 -5.69 -5.86 7.88
CA ASP A 15 -6.79 -5.71 6.92
C ASP A 15 -6.29 -5.00 5.66
N GLY A 16 -5.54 -3.91 5.81
CA GLY A 16 -4.94 -3.18 4.69
C GLY A 16 -3.95 -4.03 3.89
N ASN A 17 -3.11 -4.85 4.56
CA ASN A 17 -2.19 -5.78 3.90
C ASN A 17 -2.95 -6.83 3.07
N ARG A 18 -3.98 -7.46 3.66
CA ARG A 18 -4.81 -8.45 2.96
C ARG A 18 -5.45 -7.87 1.70
N VAL A 19 -5.97 -6.65 1.79
CA VAL A 19 -6.56 -5.94 0.64
C VAL A 19 -5.48 -5.64 -0.41
N PHE A 20 -4.32 -5.15 0.02
CA PHE A 20 -3.19 -4.85 -0.87
C PHE A 20 -2.68 -6.09 -1.61
N GLU A 21 -2.45 -7.20 -0.91
CA GLU A 21 -1.99 -8.47 -1.49
C GLU A 21 -2.96 -8.99 -2.55
N HIS A 22 -4.26 -8.91 -2.28
CA HIS A 22 -5.28 -9.42 -3.19
C HIS A 22 -5.45 -8.55 -4.43
N TRP A 23 -5.54 -7.23 -4.26
CA TRP A 23 -5.96 -6.32 -5.34
C TRP A 23 -4.84 -5.50 -5.95
N CYS A 24 -3.83 -5.12 -5.16
CA CYS A 24 -2.85 -4.11 -5.56
C CYS A 24 -1.52 -4.74 -5.99
N LEU A 25 -1.11 -5.82 -5.32
CA LEU A 25 0.19 -6.48 -5.52
C LEU A 25 0.48 -6.89 -6.98
N PRO A 26 -0.48 -7.42 -7.77
CA PRO A 26 -0.20 -7.79 -9.16
C PRO A 26 0.32 -6.63 -10.02
N CYS A 27 -0.08 -5.40 -9.68
CA CYS A 27 0.29 -4.20 -10.42
C CYS A 27 1.37 -3.36 -9.73
N HIS A 28 1.51 -3.46 -8.41
CA HIS A 28 2.36 -2.59 -7.58
C HIS A 28 3.46 -3.31 -6.81
N ALA A 29 3.67 -4.62 -7.04
CA ALA A 29 4.81 -5.33 -6.49
C ALA A 29 6.15 -4.76 -7.00
N ALA A 30 7.20 -4.92 -6.20
CA ALA A 30 8.53 -4.46 -6.55
C ALA A 30 9.12 -5.26 -7.72
N GLY A 31 9.92 -4.60 -8.55
CA GLY A 31 10.60 -5.21 -9.68
C GLY A 31 9.85 -5.07 -11.02
N PRO A 32 10.46 -5.57 -12.11
CA PRO A 32 9.92 -5.43 -13.46
C PRO A 32 8.68 -6.32 -13.68
N GLY A 33 7.83 -5.92 -14.62
CA GLY A 33 6.63 -6.68 -15.01
C GLY A 33 5.36 -6.24 -14.29
N HIS A 34 5.47 -5.30 -13.35
CA HIS A 34 4.33 -4.72 -12.64
C HIS A 34 3.99 -3.35 -13.24
N PRO A 35 2.84 -3.19 -13.91
CA PRO A 35 2.53 -1.98 -14.66
C PRO A 35 2.50 -0.71 -13.81
N GLY A 36 2.02 -0.78 -12.56
CA GLY A 36 2.04 0.35 -11.63
C GLY A 36 3.46 0.76 -11.26
N THR A 37 4.31 -0.21 -10.93
CA THR A 37 5.73 0.00 -10.61
C THR A 37 6.51 0.56 -11.79
N ASN A 38 6.31 0.02 -13.00
CA ASN A 38 6.94 0.52 -14.22
C ASN A 38 6.56 1.97 -14.50
N ARG A 39 5.27 2.33 -14.37
CA ARG A 39 4.81 3.71 -14.56
C ARG A 39 5.38 4.67 -13.53
N LEU A 40 5.54 4.23 -12.28
CA LEU A 40 6.22 5.01 -11.26
C LEU A 40 7.70 5.21 -11.60
N ALA A 41 8.39 4.16 -12.07
CA ALA A 41 9.78 4.26 -12.52
C ALA A 41 9.96 5.27 -13.67
N GLU A 42 9.07 5.23 -14.68
CA GLU A 42 9.08 6.15 -15.82
C GLU A 42 8.88 7.62 -15.40
N ARG A 43 8.04 7.87 -14.38
CA ARG A 43 7.67 9.23 -13.96
C ARG A 43 8.59 9.81 -12.88
N LEU A 44 9.05 8.99 -11.95
CA LEU A 44 9.69 9.42 -10.70
C LEU A 44 11.12 8.87 -10.52
N GLY A 45 11.61 8.07 -11.45
CA GLY A 45 12.89 7.37 -11.32
C GLY A 45 12.75 5.98 -10.72
N THR A 46 13.68 5.08 -11.06
CA THR A 46 13.67 3.68 -10.62
C THR A 46 13.75 3.53 -9.10
N GLU A 47 14.43 4.45 -8.43
CA GLU A 47 14.57 4.52 -6.99
C GLU A 47 13.25 4.82 -6.26
N ASN A 48 12.28 5.42 -6.96
CA ASN A 48 10.95 5.75 -6.45
C ASN A 48 9.85 4.89 -7.07
N SER A 49 10.22 3.75 -7.68
CA SER A 49 9.30 2.89 -8.44
C SER A 49 8.38 2.06 -7.55
N VAL A 50 8.85 1.66 -6.37
CA VAL A 50 8.09 0.82 -5.44
C VAL A 50 7.11 1.68 -4.65
N LEU A 51 5.82 1.42 -4.82
CA LEU A 51 4.76 2.22 -4.20
C LEU A 51 4.88 2.30 -2.67
N LEU A 52 5.19 1.18 -2.04
CA LEU A 52 5.29 1.07 -0.57
C LEU A 52 6.58 1.69 0.02
N ASP A 53 7.56 2.07 -0.80
CA ASP A 53 8.75 2.80 -0.33
C ASP A 53 8.54 4.32 -0.30
N ARG A 54 7.38 4.80 -0.74
CA ARG A 54 7.12 6.24 -0.87
C ARG A 54 6.65 6.83 0.44
N GLU A 55 7.32 7.89 0.86
CA GLU A 55 7.00 8.62 2.11
C GLU A 55 6.07 9.81 1.89
N ASN A 56 5.81 10.20 0.64
CA ASN A 56 5.07 11.40 0.28
C ASN A 56 3.61 11.13 -0.14
N LEU A 57 2.99 10.08 0.40
CA LEU A 57 1.61 9.72 0.10
C LEU A 57 0.65 10.20 1.19
N ASN A 58 -0.53 10.64 0.77
CA ASN A 58 -1.64 11.06 1.63
C ASN A 58 -2.75 10.00 1.56
N GLU A 59 -3.33 9.62 2.70
CA GLU A 59 -4.39 8.62 2.76
C GLU A 59 -5.59 9.01 1.90
N ALA A 60 -6.05 10.26 1.99
CA ALA A 60 -7.16 10.76 1.18
C ALA A 60 -6.87 10.67 -0.33
N TYR A 61 -5.61 10.87 -0.72
CA TYR A 61 -5.18 10.70 -2.11
C TYR A 61 -5.25 9.23 -2.55
N VAL A 62 -4.76 8.31 -1.72
CA VAL A 62 -4.85 6.86 -1.99
C VAL A 62 -6.32 6.44 -2.14
N GLN A 63 -7.18 6.84 -1.20
CA GLN A 63 -8.62 6.52 -1.25
C GLN A 63 -9.27 7.04 -2.53
N THR A 64 -8.96 8.29 -2.91
CA THR A 64 -9.48 8.91 -4.13
C THR A 64 -9.04 8.14 -5.39
N VAL A 65 -7.75 7.79 -5.47
CA VAL A 65 -7.19 7.06 -6.61
C VAL A 65 -7.78 5.66 -6.73
N VAL A 66 -7.94 4.93 -5.62
CA VAL A 66 -8.54 3.59 -5.62
C VAL A 66 -10.01 3.63 -6.03
N ARG A 67 -10.78 4.64 -5.59
CA ARG A 67 -12.20 4.77 -5.95
C ARG A 67 -12.44 5.22 -7.38
N ASN A 68 -11.59 6.11 -7.90
CA ASN A 68 -11.83 6.76 -9.19
C ASN A 68 -10.91 6.24 -10.32
N GLY A 69 -9.93 5.41 -9.98
CA GLY A 69 -8.86 5.02 -10.89
C GLY A 69 -7.87 6.16 -11.12
N PHE A 70 -6.75 5.83 -11.75
CA PHE A 70 -5.74 6.82 -12.13
C PHE A 70 -4.94 6.35 -13.35
N GLN A 71 -5.12 7.04 -14.48
CA GLN A 71 -4.50 6.70 -15.76
C GLN A 71 -4.82 5.25 -16.17
N MET A 72 -3.83 4.36 -16.14
CA MET A 72 -3.96 2.94 -16.49
C MET A 72 -4.50 2.09 -15.33
N MET A 73 -4.64 2.66 -14.13
CA MET A 73 -5.16 1.97 -12.95
C MET A 73 -6.69 2.04 -12.94
N PRO A 74 -7.41 0.91 -13.02
CA PRO A 74 -8.87 0.90 -12.97
C PRO A 74 -9.41 1.27 -11.57
N PRO A 75 -10.65 1.79 -11.48
CA PRO A 75 -11.31 2.05 -10.21
C PRO A 75 -11.83 0.78 -9.54
N PHE A 76 -11.94 0.78 -8.20
CA PHE A 76 -12.56 -0.27 -7.40
C PHE A 76 -13.91 0.15 -6.80
N ARG A 77 -14.91 -0.72 -6.92
CA ARG A 77 -16.26 -0.49 -6.42
C ARG A 77 -16.35 -0.74 -4.91
N PRO A 78 -17.32 -0.13 -4.21
CA PRO A 78 -17.60 -0.43 -2.80
C PRO A 78 -17.92 -1.90 -2.50
N THR A 79 -18.39 -2.64 -3.51
CA THR A 79 -18.66 -4.09 -3.42
C THR A 79 -17.39 -4.94 -3.53
N GLU A 80 -16.29 -4.39 -4.05
CA GLU A 80 -15.00 -5.08 -4.20
C GLU A 80 -14.06 -4.73 -3.03
N ILE A 81 -14.07 -3.46 -2.63
CA ILE A 81 -13.34 -2.95 -1.46
C ILE A 81 -14.31 -2.06 -0.68
N SER A 82 -14.73 -2.49 0.51
CA SER A 82 -15.62 -1.69 1.37
C SER A 82 -14.94 -0.40 1.85
N ASP A 83 -15.71 0.58 2.33
CA ASP A 83 -15.12 1.84 2.82
C ASP A 83 -14.16 1.63 3.99
N ARG A 84 -14.49 0.68 4.88
CA ARG A 84 -13.61 0.28 5.98
C ARG A 84 -12.31 -0.35 5.48
N GLU A 85 -12.40 -1.24 4.50
CA GLU A 85 -11.20 -1.87 3.90
C GLU A 85 -10.36 -0.84 3.14
N LEU A 86 -11.00 0.15 2.51
CA LEU A 86 -10.31 1.22 1.82
C LEU A 86 -9.57 2.15 2.78
N GLU A 87 -10.17 2.50 3.92
CA GLU A 87 -9.49 3.26 4.97
C GLU A 87 -8.26 2.50 5.49
N ALA A 88 -8.43 1.21 5.81
CA ALA A 88 -7.35 0.33 6.24
C ALA A 88 -6.23 0.21 5.18
N LEU A 89 -6.59 0.07 3.90
CA LEU A 89 -5.65 0.04 2.77
C LEU A 89 -4.88 1.37 2.63
N ALA A 90 -5.57 2.50 2.75
CA ALA A 90 -4.94 3.81 2.62
C ALA A 90 -3.92 4.04 3.75
N THR A 91 -4.31 3.75 4.99
CA THR A 91 -3.38 3.78 6.14
C THR A 91 -2.22 2.82 5.92
N PHE A 92 -2.47 1.60 5.43
CA PHE A 92 -1.43 0.63 5.13
C PHE A 92 -0.41 1.16 4.11
N VAL A 93 -0.86 1.62 2.94
CA VAL A 93 0.01 2.13 1.86
C VAL A 93 0.82 3.34 2.30
N VAL A 94 0.18 4.32 2.96
CA VAL A 94 0.85 5.54 3.46
C VAL A 94 1.84 5.22 4.56
N SER A 95 1.57 4.20 5.37
CA SER A 95 2.54 3.67 6.33
C SER A 95 3.71 2.94 5.67
N GLY A 96 3.78 2.88 4.33
CA GLY A 96 4.79 2.16 3.55
C GLY A 96 4.48 0.66 3.40
N GLY A 97 3.21 0.29 3.44
CA GLY A 97 2.74 -1.07 3.63
C GLY A 97 3.14 -1.59 5.01
N GLY A 98 2.91 -0.75 6.03
CA GLY A 98 3.54 -0.88 7.34
C GLY A 98 5.07 -1.05 7.24
N ARG A 99 5.73 -0.22 6.40
CA ARG A 99 7.12 -0.38 5.92
C ARG A 99 7.45 -1.86 5.72
N ARG A 100 6.69 -2.40 4.78
CA ARG A 100 6.61 -3.79 4.33
C ARG A 100 6.41 -4.80 5.45
N THR A 101 5.37 -4.60 6.25
CA THR A 101 4.86 -5.54 7.27
C THR A 101 5.98 -6.23 8.02
N ALA A 102 6.94 -5.40 8.44
CA ALA A 102 8.14 -5.77 9.17
C ALA A 102 8.96 -6.92 8.56
N GLN A 103 8.72 -7.33 7.31
CA GLN A 103 9.65 -8.11 6.53
C GLN A 103 10.80 -7.15 6.19
N GLY A 104 12.00 -7.42 6.65
CA GLY A 104 12.53 -8.76 6.57
C GLY A 104 12.05 -9.86 7.52
N ALA A 105 11.59 -9.56 8.74
CA ALA A 105 11.64 -10.49 9.88
C ALA A 105 13.00 -11.24 9.90
N LYS A 106 14.11 -10.49 9.70
CA LYS A 106 15.52 -10.90 9.52
C LYS A 106 15.74 -11.96 8.41
N LEU A 107 16.35 -11.59 7.27
CA LEU A 107 17.18 -12.46 6.41
C LEU A 107 17.95 -11.60 5.39
#